data_AF-A0A3M1V160-F1
#
_entry.id   AF-A0A3M1V160-F1
#
_cell.length_a   1.000
_cell.length_b   1.000
_cell.length_c   1.000
_cell.angle_alpha   90.00
_cell.angle_beta   90.00
_cell.angle_gamma   90.00
#
_symmetry.space_group_name_H-M   'P 1'
#
loop_
_entity.id
_entity.type
_entity.pdbx_description
1 polymer ?
#
loop_
_entity_poly.entity_id
_entity_poly.type
_entity_poly.pdbx_seq_one_letter_code
_entity_poly.pdbx_strand_id
1 'polypeptide(L)'
;MPHFPSNPLENLAIDPGELDRIIDLDDEDTEQALRRVDEILQGATPGERLLLRFPPPAGDGRETLFQPLGRHLLQARREGRLARCLPAADGAGYIAVINEDR
;
A
#
# COMPACT_ATOMS: atom_id res chain seq x y z
N MET A 1 29.29 16.84 -15.03
CA MET A 1 28.89 15.70 -14.17
C MET A 1 27.41 15.41 -14.42
N PRO A 2 26.98 14.16 -14.59
CA PRO A 2 25.55 13.84 -14.62
C PRO A 2 24.94 14.12 -13.24
N HIS A 3 23.82 14.84 -13.21
CA HIS A 3 23.11 15.21 -12.00
C HIS A 3 22.23 14.02 -11.57
N PHE A 4 22.67 13.25 -10.58
CA PHE A 4 21.81 12.26 -9.94
C PHE A 4 20.87 13.01 -8.99
N PRO A 5 19.54 12.87 -9.09
CA PRO A 5 18.66 13.48 -8.10
C PRO A 5 19.02 12.96 -6.71
N SER A 6 19.07 13.87 -5.74
CA SER A 6 19.30 13.58 -4.33
C SER A 6 18.37 12.46 -3.87
N ASN A 7 18.99 11.39 -3.35
CA ASN A 7 18.43 10.32 -2.55
C ASN A 7 17.01 9.82 -2.95
N PRO A 8 16.87 8.68 -3.66
CA PRO A 8 15.56 8.13 -4.04
C PRO A 8 14.65 7.75 -2.86
N LEU A 9 15.18 7.76 -1.64
CA LEU A 9 14.45 7.50 -0.40
C LEU A 9 13.64 8.72 0.10
N GLU A 10 13.98 9.95 -0.29
CA GLU A 10 13.21 11.15 0.10
C GLU A 10 11.80 11.16 -0.54
N ASN A 11 11.60 10.43 -1.64
CA ASN A 11 10.28 10.22 -2.26
C ASN A 11 9.44 9.12 -1.59
N LEU A 12 9.96 8.44 -0.57
CA LEU A 12 9.32 7.29 0.08
C LEU A 12 8.60 7.64 1.39
N ALA A 13 8.92 8.79 1.99
CA ALA A 13 8.24 9.28 3.17
C ALA A 13 6.97 10.02 2.73
N ILE A 14 5.86 9.30 2.59
CA ILE A 14 4.56 9.98 2.56
C ILE A 14 4.31 10.49 3.97
N ASP A 15 4.19 11.81 4.09
CA ASP A 15 3.83 12.46 5.34
C ASP A 15 2.48 11.90 5.82
N PRO A 16 2.35 11.48 7.09
CA PRO A 16 1.09 10.93 7.60
C PRO A 16 -0.07 11.93 7.53
N GLY A 17 0.20 13.24 7.43
CA GLY A 17 -0.80 14.28 7.19
C GLY A 17 -1.34 14.33 5.75
N GLU A 18 -0.74 13.59 4.82
CA GLU A 18 -1.18 13.44 3.44
C GLU A 18 -2.00 12.17 3.20
N LEU A 19 -2.29 11.38 4.25
CA LEU A 19 -3.14 10.20 4.15
C LEU A 19 -4.60 10.60 4.33
N ASP A 20 -5.45 10.24 3.38
CA ASP A 20 -6.90 10.42 3.49
C ASP A 20 -7.51 9.38 4.43
N ARG A 21 -6.97 8.15 4.43
CA ARG A 21 -7.53 7.05 5.21
C ARG A 21 -6.50 5.99 5.60
N ILE A 22 -6.66 5.45 6.80
CA ILE A 22 -5.89 4.29 7.30
C ILE A 22 -6.83 3.10 7.39
N ILE A 23 -6.39 1.95 6.87
CA ILE A 23 -7.08 0.68 6.86
C ILE A 23 -6.22 -0.32 7.64
N ASP A 24 -6.71 -0.74 8.79
CA ASP A 24 -6.07 -1.79 9.58
C ASP A 24 -6.60 -3.17 9.15
N LEU A 25 -5.68 -4.05 8.75
CA LEU A 25 -5.90 -5.43 8.31
C LEU A 25 -5.47 -6.45 9.38
N ASP A 26 -5.38 -6.03 10.65
CA ASP A 26 -5.13 -6.92 11.78
C ASP A 26 -6.24 -7.98 11.90
N ASP A 27 -5.85 -9.18 12.34
CA ASP A 27 -6.71 -10.37 12.52
C ASP A 27 -7.32 -11.00 11.25
N GLU A 28 -7.00 -10.50 10.05
CA GLU A 28 -7.44 -11.11 8.79
C GLU A 28 -6.43 -12.15 8.27
N ASP A 29 -6.93 -13.30 7.78
CA ASP A 29 -6.09 -14.17 6.95
C ASP A 29 -5.86 -13.54 5.56
N THR A 30 -4.90 -14.09 4.82
CA THR A 30 -4.49 -13.57 3.52
C THR A 30 -5.66 -13.38 2.54
N GLU A 31 -6.60 -14.32 2.47
CA GLU A 31 -7.70 -14.24 1.50
C GLU A 31 -8.69 -13.14 1.90
N GLN A 32 -9.01 -13.06 3.21
CA GLN A 32 -9.90 -12.01 3.74
C GLN A 32 -9.31 -10.61 3.53
N ALA A 33 -8.04 -10.42 3.89
CA ALA A 33 -7.36 -9.14 3.75
C ALA A 33 -7.32 -8.68 2.28
N LEU A 34 -7.01 -9.58 1.34
CA LEU A 34 -6.97 -9.24 -0.09
C LEU A 34 -8.35 -8.87 -0.64
N ARG A 35 -9.40 -9.61 -0.24
CA ARG A 35 -10.77 -9.30 -0.65
C ARG A 35 -11.20 -7.94 -0.13
N ARG A 36 -10.96 -7.66 1.15
CA ARG A 36 -11.30 -6.38 1.77
C ARG A 36 -10.57 -5.22 1.10
N VAL A 37 -9.29 -5.39 0.77
CA VAL A 37 -8.52 -4.40 0.02
C VAL A 37 -9.15 -4.16 -1.34
N ASP A 38 -9.54 -5.19 -2.08
CA ASP A 38 -10.17 -5.00 -3.39
C ASP A 38 -11.51 -4.24 -3.27
N GLU A 39 -12.35 -4.56 -2.30
CA GLU A 39 -13.59 -3.83 -2.02
C GLU A 39 -13.33 -2.35 -1.69
N ILE A 40 -12.29 -2.06 -0.89
CA ILE A 40 -11.88 -0.69 -0.59
C ILE A 40 -11.39 0.03 -1.84
N LEU A 41 -10.52 -0.60 -2.63
CA LEU A 41 -10.03 -0.01 -3.89
C LEU A 41 -11.17 0.25 -4.87
N GLN A 42 -12.20 -0.60 -4.88
CA GLN A 42 -13.38 -0.40 -5.71
C GLN A 42 -14.23 0.79 -5.24
N GLY A 43 -14.36 1.01 -3.93
CA GLY A 43 -15.15 2.10 -3.35
C GLY A 43 -14.41 3.42 -3.14
N ALA A 44 -13.08 3.44 -3.24
CA ALA A 44 -12.25 4.61 -2.98
C ALA A 44 -12.39 5.69 -4.07
N THR A 45 -12.23 6.93 -3.66
CA THR A 45 -12.34 8.09 -4.55
C THR A 45 -11.07 8.31 -5.36
N PRO A 46 -11.16 8.87 -6.59
CA PRO A 46 -9.98 9.19 -7.39
C PRO A 46 -9.02 10.13 -6.64
N GLY A 47 -7.72 9.83 -6.67
CA GLY A 47 -6.69 10.58 -5.96
C GLY A 47 -6.55 10.27 -4.47
N GLU A 48 -7.44 9.45 -3.88
CA GLU A 48 -7.41 9.10 -2.47
C GLU A 48 -6.11 8.36 -2.10
N ARG A 49 -5.53 8.73 -0.96
CA ARG A 49 -4.27 8.19 -0.43
C ARG A 49 -4.57 7.33 0.79
N LEU A 50 -4.41 6.03 0.61
CA LEU A 50 -4.72 5.00 1.60
C LEU A 50 -3.43 4.47 2.23
N LEU A 51 -3.44 4.27 3.55
CA LEU A 51 -2.46 3.45 4.25
C LEU A 51 -3.10 2.13 4.65
N LEU A 52 -2.63 1.03 4.07
CA LEU A 52 -3.03 -0.34 4.39
C LEU A 52 -2.03 -0.93 5.40
N ARG A 53 -2.42 -1.06 6.66
CA ARG A 53 -1.57 -1.61 7.73
C ARG A 53 -1.88 -3.06 8.00
N PHE A 54 -0.85 -3.83 8.32
CA PHE A 54 -0.96 -5.22 8.76
C PHE A 54 0.07 -5.47 9.86
N PRO A 55 -0.13 -6.49 10.70
CA PRO A 55 0.81 -6.78 11.77
C PRO A 55 2.22 -7.06 11.21
N PRO A 56 3.27 -6.56 11.87
CA PRO A 56 4.64 -6.87 11.48
C PRO A 56 4.91 -8.38 11.62
N PRO A 57 5.94 -8.91 10.93
CA PRO A 57 6.34 -10.30 11.11
C PRO A 57 6.61 -10.62 12.59
N ALA A 58 5.82 -11.52 13.16
CA ALA A 58 5.91 -11.90 14.58
C ALA A 58 7.08 -12.87 14.89
N GLY A 59 7.89 -13.26 13.89
CA GLY A 59 8.97 -14.23 14.06
C GLY A 59 8.53 -15.69 14.25
N ASP A 60 7.22 -15.94 14.33
CA ASP A 60 6.59 -17.27 14.54
C ASP A 60 6.55 -18.14 13.26
N GLY A 61 7.19 -17.70 12.17
CA GLY A 61 7.18 -18.40 10.88
C GLY A 61 5.86 -18.34 10.11
N ARG A 62 4.84 -17.62 10.62
CA ARG A 62 3.60 -17.35 9.89
C ARG A 62 3.86 -16.45 8.68
N GLU A 63 3.19 -16.76 7.57
CA GLU A 63 3.29 -15.96 6.35
C GLU A 63 2.70 -14.56 6.60
N THR A 64 3.48 -13.52 6.29
CA THR A 64 3.07 -12.13 6.46
C THR A 64 2.20 -11.69 5.29
N LEU A 65 1.27 -10.75 5.52
CA LEU A 65 0.51 -10.11 4.44
C LEU A 65 1.38 -9.30 3.46
N PHE A 66 2.64 -8.98 3.83
CA PHE A 66 3.52 -8.14 3.03
C PHE A 66 3.66 -8.58 1.56
N GLN A 67 3.98 -9.86 1.32
CA GLN A 67 4.16 -10.37 -0.04
C GLN A 67 2.85 -10.52 -0.83
N PRO A 68 1.80 -11.19 -0.31
CA PRO A 68 0.55 -11.35 -1.05
C PRO A 68 -0.11 -10.00 -1.35
N LEU A 69 -0.15 -9.09 -0.36
CA LEU A 69 -0.71 -7.74 -0.56
C LEU A 69 0.12 -6.92 -1.55
N GLY A 70 1.45 -6.97 -1.44
CA GLY A 70 2.33 -6.28 -2.38
C GLY A 70 2.10 -6.71 -3.83
N ARG A 71 1.96 -8.02 -4.10
CA ARG A 71 1.64 -8.54 -5.43
C ARG A 71 0.29 -8.06 -5.94
N HIS A 72 -0.72 -8.07 -5.07
CA HIS A 72 -2.07 -7.63 -5.40
C HIS A 72 -2.12 -6.14 -5.76
N LEU A 73 -1.46 -5.28 -4.99
CA LEU A 73 -1.38 -3.84 -5.27
C LEU A 73 -0.59 -3.53 -6.54
N LEU A 74 0.49 -4.27 -6.81
CA LEU A 74 1.24 -4.14 -8.07
C LEU A 74 0.37 -4.51 -9.27
N GLN A 75 -0.49 -5.52 -9.15
CA GLN A 75 -1.47 -5.87 -10.17
C GLN A 75 -2.51 -4.75 -10.34
N ALA A 76 -3.11 -4.25 -9.26
CA ALA A 76 -4.06 -3.15 -9.31
C ALA A 76 -3.48 -1.89 -9.98
N ARG A 77 -2.19 -1.60 -9.74
CA ARG A 77 -1.45 -0.53 -10.42
C ARG A 77 -1.30 -0.81 -11.93
N ARG A 78 -0.95 -2.04 -12.32
CA ARG A 78 -0.83 -2.43 -13.74
C ARG A 78 -2.16 -2.34 -14.49
N GLU A 79 -3.27 -2.57 -13.79
CA GLU A 79 -4.63 -2.44 -14.29
C GLU A 79 -5.13 -0.98 -14.33
N GLY A 80 -4.31 -0.02 -13.89
CA GLY A 80 -4.66 1.40 -13.88
C GLY A 80 -5.58 1.84 -12.74
N ARG A 81 -5.86 0.96 -11.75
CA ARG A 81 -6.66 1.31 -10.56
C ARG A 81 -5.90 2.18 -9.56
N LEU A 82 -4.57 2.01 -9.50
CA LEU A 82 -3.67 2.77 -8.64
C LEU A 82 -2.70 3.60 -9.47
N ALA A 83 -2.50 4.85 -9.09
CA ALA A 83 -1.40 5.67 -9.60
C ALA A 83 -0.05 5.22 -9.01
N ARG A 84 -0.04 4.90 -7.71
CA ARG A 84 1.17 4.53 -6.96
C ARG A 84 0.85 3.52 -5.86
N CYS A 85 1.80 2.63 -5.59
CA CYS A 85 1.81 1.79 -4.40
C CYS A 85 3.26 1.67 -3.87
N LEU A 86 3.48 1.91 -2.59
CA LEU A 86 4.80 1.89 -1.94
C LEU A 86 4.72 1.16 -0.59
N PRO A 87 5.73 0.38 -0.18
CA PRO A 87 5.79 -0.14 1.18
C PRO A 87 5.93 1.01 2.19
N ALA A 88 5.28 0.87 3.34
CA ALA A 88 5.46 1.79 4.47
C ALA A 88 6.89 1.65 5.04
N ALA A 89 7.42 2.73 5.61
CA ALA A 89 8.81 2.77 6.10
C ALA A 89 9.11 1.74 7.21
N ASP A 90 8.11 1.40 8.02
CA ASP A 90 8.20 0.39 9.07
C ASP A 90 8.06 -1.06 8.57
N GLY A 91 7.73 -1.26 7.29
CA GLY A 91 7.58 -2.58 6.67
C GLY A 91 6.28 -3.32 7.05
N ALA A 92 5.39 -2.73 7.85
CA ALA A 92 4.12 -3.28 8.29
C ALA A 92 2.92 -2.56 7.62
N GLY A 93 3.10 -2.18 6.36
CA GLY A 93 2.03 -1.57 5.58
C GLY A 93 2.40 -1.26 4.14
N TYR A 94 1.40 -0.82 3.38
CA TYR A 94 1.56 -0.20 2.07
C TYR A 94 0.78 1.11 2.00
N ILE A 95 1.35 2.10 1.34
CA ILE A 95 0.62 3.28 0.90
C ILE A 95 0.16 3.05 -0.53
N ALA A 96 -1.13 3.26 -0.80
CA ALA A 96 -1.75 3.16 -2.12
C ALA A 96 -2.42 4.49 -2.49
N VAL A 97 -2.16 4.97 -3.70
CA VAL A 97 -2.78 6.18 -4.25
C VAL A 97 -3.70 5.77 -5.38
N ILE A 98 -4.98 6.06 -5.25
CA ILE A 98 -6.00 5.75 -6.27
C ILE A 98 -5.74 6.61 -7.50
N ASN A 99 -5.88 6.01 -8.69
CA ASN A 99 -5.70 6.74 -9.92
C ASN A 99 -6.78 7.83 -10.10
N GLU A 100 -6.39 8.99 -10.61
CA GLU A 100 -7.29 10.14 -10.79
C GLU A 100 -8.22 9.97 -12.01
N ASP A 101 -7.81 9.15 -12.97
CA ASP A 101 -8.51 8.91 -14.26
C ASP A 101 -9.51 7.73 -14.20
N ARG A 102 -9.95 7.34 -12.99
CA ARG A 102 -10.81 6.17 -12.77
C ARG A 102 -12.29 6.45 -13.02
#